data_AF-A0A0C3JUF6-F1
#
_entry.id   AF-A0A0C3JUF6-F1
#
_cell.length_a   1.000
_cell.length_b   1.000
_cell.length_c   1.000
_cell.angle_alpha   90.00
_cell.angle_beta   90.00
_cell.angle_gamma   90.00
#
_symmetry.space_group_name_H-M   'P 1'
#
loop_
_entity.id
_entity.type
_entity.pdbx_description
1 polymer ?
#
loop_
_entity_poly.entity_id
_entity_poly.type
_entity_poly.pdbx_seq_one_letter_code
_entity_poly.pdbx_strand_id
1 'polypeptide(L)'
;MTEPDIDLRFAYDGNADMRNFRVYQVIENAPERLEVYRFHHPTAGYITPTTTFKRKNLAVLRWDITGRIEWPTTTSGTVWFGVDEVPIKDLRKIKNGTSQSRRFKVSGNEYKWKVAANGQDLFCVDSKDKHVAVWTAQEMSLKIAPRCATILERIVITCFLNLWFKQLGRW
;
A
#
# COMPACT_ATOMS: atom_id res chain seq x y z
N MET A 1 19.99 18.66 7.62
CA MET A 1 18.60 18.47 8.05
C MET A 1 18.13 17.14 7.50
N THR A 2 17.56 16.27 8.34
CA THR A 2 16.91 15.04 7.88
C THR A 2 15.61 15.41 7.18
N GLU A 3 15.39 14.90 5.97
CA GLU A 3 14.11 15.08 5.29
C GLU A 3 12.97 14.52 6.17
N PRO A 4 11.81 15.19 6.22
CA PRO A 4 10.66 14.68 6.97
C PRO A 4 10.12 13.40 6.34
N ASP A 5 9.48 12.56 7.16
CA ASP A 5 8.75 11.39 6.67
C ASP A 5 7.60 11.81 5.75
N ILE A 6 7.35 10.99 4.74
CA ILE A 6 6.18 11.13 3.86
C ILE A 6 4.97 10.60 4.65
N ASP A 7 4.03 11.47 5.01
CA ASP A 7 2.80 11.10 5.71
C ASP A 7 1.62 11.03 4.73
N LEU A 8 1.04 9.82 4.62
CA LEU A 8 -0.07 9.51 3.73
C LEU A 8 -1.28 9.05 4.53
N ARG A 9 -2.45 9.67 4.33
CA ARG A 9 -3.71 9.28 4.96
C ARG A 9 -4.62 8.56 3.99
N PHE A 10 -5.04 7.36 4.37
CA PHE A 10 -5.97 6.54 3.61
C PHE A 10 -7.40 6.95 3.97
N ALA A 11 -8.23 7.21 2.97
CA ALA A 11 -9.62 7.57 3.13
C ALA A 11 -10.49 6.56 2.37
N TYR A 12 -11.27 5.80 3.12
CA TYR A 12 -12.24 4.84 2.60
C TYR A 12 -13.63 5.46 2.60
N ASP A 13 -14.41 5.15 1.58
CA ASP A 13 -15.78 5.65 1.46
C ASP A 13 -16.76 4.68 2.15
N GLY A 14 -16.80 4.73 3.49
CA GLY A 14 -17.78 3.99 4.31
C GLY A 14 -17.98 2.52 3.90
N ASN A 15 -19.20 2.19 3.45
CA ASN A 15 -19.62 0.84 3.05
C ASN A 15 -19.13 0.41 1.65
N ALA A 16 -18.33 1.22 0.96
CA ALA A 16 -17.74 0.85 -0.31
C ALA A 16 -16.72 -0.28 -0.13
N ASP A 17 -16.49 -1.04 -1.20
CA ASP A 17 -15.41 -2.03 -1.26
C ASP A 17 -14.08 -1.38 -0.89
N MET A 18 -13.33 -1.95 0.05
CA MET A 18 -12.06 -1.39 0.54
C MET A 18 -11.01 -1.19 -0.57
N ARG A 19 -11.13 -1.89 -1.71
CA ARG A 19 -10.31 -1.68 -2.91
C ARG A 19 -10.62 -0.35 -3.63
N ASN A 20 -11.67 0.36 -3.22
CA ASN A 20 -11.99 1.74 -3.60
C ASN A 20 -11.62 2.68 -2.45
N PHE A 21 -10.51 3.39 -2.58
CA PHE A 21 -10.06 4.35 -1.58
C PHE A 21 -9.20 5.45 -2.19
N ARG A 22 -9.01 6.53 -1.43
CA ARG A 22 -8.14 7.65 -1.81
C ARG A 22 -7.01 7.76 -0.81
N VAL A 23 -5.88 8.29 -1.25
CA VAL A 23 -4.75 8.57 -0.38
C VAL A 23 -4.39 10.04 -0.50
N TYR A 24 -4.27 10.69 0.64
CA TYR A 24 -3.94 12.10 0.75
C TYR A 24 -2.58 12.27 1.42
N GLN A 25 -1.73 13.13 0.87
CA GLN A 25 -0.51 13.55 1.54
C GLN A 25 -0.87 14.58 2.60
N VAL A 26 -0.41 14.34 3.83
CA VAL A 26 -0.48 15.30 4.92
C VAL A 26 0.75 16.20 4.81
N ILE A 27 0.51 17.50 4.60
CA ILE A 27 1.56 18.51 4.54
C ILE A 27 1.49 19.29 5.85
N GLU A 28 2.60 19.36 6.57
CA GLU A 28 2.68 20.09 7.82
C GLU A 28 2.30 21.56 7.61
N ASN A 29 1.43 22.09 8.48
CA ASN A 29 0.90 23.45 8.42
C ASN A 29 0.04 23.79 7.18
N ALA A 30 -0.28 22.82 6.32
CA ALA A 30 -1.24 23.03 5.24
C ALA A 30 -2.68 22.75 5.73
N PRO A 31 -3.65 23.65 5.46
CA PRO A 31 -5.05 23.42 5.84
C PRO A 31 -5.69 22.32 4.99
N GLU A 32 -5.24 22.17 3.73
CA GLU A 32 -5.77 21.20 2.79
C GLU A 32 -4.84 20.00 2.64
N ARG A 33 -5.43 18.79 2.62
CA ARG A 33 -4.69 17.58 2.30
C ARG A 33 -4.66 17.38 0.79
N LEU A 34 -3.48 17.11 0.25
CA LEU A 34 -3.30 16.92 -1.18
C LEU A 34 -3.62 15.48 -1.57
N GLU A 35 -4.67 15.27 -2.36
CA GLU A 35 -4.96 13.94 -2.89
C GLU A 35 -3.86 13.48 -3.86
N VAL A 36 -3.21 12.35 -3.57
CA VAL A 36 -2.04 11.85 -4.30
C VAL A 36 -2.26 10.48 -4.94
N TYR A 37 -3.14 9.62 -4.39
CA TYR A 37 -3.53 8.37 -5.05
C TYR A 37 -5.04 8.16 -5.09
N ARG A 38 -5.50 7.50 -6.15
CA ARG A 38 -6.87 7.02 -6.32
C ARG A 38 -6.87 5.54 -6.67
N PHE A 39 -7.59 4.75 -5.90
CA PHE A 39 -7.83 3.34 -6.15
C PHE A 39 -9.28 3.15 -6.57
N HIS A 40 -9.48 2.43 -7.66
CA HIS A 40 -10.81 2.12 -8.18
C HIS A 40 -10.93 0.64 -8.53
N HIS A 41 -11.89 -0.03 -7.92
CA HIS A 41 -12.28 -1.40 -8.19
C HIS A 41 -13.73 -1.46 -8.69
N PRO A 42 -13.99 -2.08 -9.84
CA PRO A 42 -15.33 -2.17 -10.39
C PRO A 42 -16.23 -3.08 -9.52
N THR A 43 -17.50 -2.72 -9.41
CA THR A 43 -18.47 -3.40 -8.52
C THR A 43 -19.29 -4.49 -9.22
N ALA A 44 -19.33 -4.57 -10.56
CA ALA A 44 -20.04 -5.63 -11.28
C ALA A 44 -19.55 -5.79 -12.74
N GLY A 45 -19.78 -6.97 -13.32
CA GLY A 45 -19.78 -7.18 -14.78
C GLY A 45 -18.46 -7.51 -15.47
N TYR A 46 -17.37 -7.76 -14.74
CA TYR A 46 -16.05 -8.05 -15.31
C TYR A 46 -15.66 -9.52 -15.13
N ILE A 47 -15.15 -10.13 -16.21
CA ILE A 47 -14.62 -11.51 -16.22
C ILE A 47 -13.43 -11.64 -15.25
N THR A 48 -12.62 -10.58 -15.12
CA THR A 48 -11.55 -10.49 -14.12
C THR A 48 -11.59 -9.11 -13.45
N PRO A 49 -12.10 -9.01 -12.21
CA PRO A 49 -12.15 -7.75 -11.47
C PRO A 49 -10.76 -7.13 -11.35
N THR A 50 -10.62 -5.88 -11.81
CA THR A 50 -9.32 -5.19 -11.87
C THR A 50 -9.37 -3.91 -11.05
N THR A 51 -8.57 -3.82 -9.99
CA THR A 51 -8.35 -2.55 -9.28
C THR A 51 -7.33 -1.73 -10.04
N THR A 52 -7.67 -0.53 -10.49
CA THR A 52 -6.68 0.42 -11.03
C THR A 52 -6.22 1.36 -9.95
N PHE A 53 -4.95 1.73 -9.93
CA PHE A 53 -4.43 2.78 -9.06
C PHE A 53 -3.72 3.85 -9.87
N LYS A 54 -4.09 5.10 -9.58
CA LYS A 54 -3.58 6.30 -10.25
C LYS A 54 -2.82 7.14 -9.24
N ARG A 55 -1.73 7.76 -9.67
CA ARG A 55 -0.99 8.77 -8.90
C ARG A 55 -1.22 10.14 -9.52
N LYS A 56 -1.39 11.16 -8.69
CA LYS A 56 -1.49 12.54 -9.16
C LYS A 56 -0.09 13.04 -9.51
N ASN A 57 0.11 13.43 -10.76
CA ASN A 57 1.28 14.15 -11.19
C ASN A 57 1.15 15.61 -10.77
N LEU A 58 1.96 16.01 -9.79
CA LEU A 58 1.85 17.35 -9.20
C LEU A 58 2.42 18.45 -10.10
N ALA A 59 3.27 18.11 -11.07
CA ALA A 59 3.82 19.09 -12.00
C ALA A 59 2.77 19.57 -13.03
N VAL A 60 1.86 18.68 -13.46
CA VAL A 60 0.82 18.99 -14.47
C VAL A 60 -0.61 18.87 -13.94
N LEU A 61 -0.77 18.53 -12.66
CA LEU A 61 -2.04 18.33 -11.95
C LEU A 61 -3.00 17.31 -12.59
N ARG A 62 -2.45 16.30 -13.27
CA ARG A 62 -3.21 15.21 -13.92
C ARG A 62 -3.07 13.89 -13.18
N TRP A 63 -4.02 13.00 -13.42
CA TRP A 63 -4.01 11.64 -12.88
C TRP A 63 -3.38 10.69 -13.90
N ASP A 64 -2.26 10.07 -13.52
CA ASP A 64 -1.58 9.07 -14.34
C ASP A 64 -1.87 7.68 -13.79
N ILE A 65 -2.16 6.72 -14.68
CA ILE A 65 -2.29 5.32 -14.28
C ILE A 65 -0.91 4.80 -13.94
N THR A 66 -0.71 4.45 -12.68
CA THR A 66 0.59 3.96 -12.17
C THR A 66 0.61 2.43 -12.10
N GLY A 67 -0.56 1.80 -12.07
CA GLY A 67 -0.65 0.35 -12.16
C GLY A 67 -2.05 -0.20 -11.93
N ARG A 68 -2.11 -1.52 -11.79
CA ARG A 68 -3.36 -2.26 -11.57
C ARG A 68 -3.14 -3.53 -10.76
N ILE A 69 -4.22 -4.06 -10.21
CA ILE A 69 -4.29 -5.36 -9.55
C ILE A 69 -5.40 -6.15 -10.23
N GLU A 70 -5.03 -7.26 -10.87
CA GLU A 70 -5.99 -8.20 -11.43
C GLU A 70 -6.31 -9.26 -10.36
N TRP A 71 -7.59 -9.46 -10.09
CA TRP A 71 -8.09 -10.33 -9.02
C TRP A 71 -8.85 -11.52 -9.60
N PRO A 72 -8.19 -12.64 -9.91
CA PRO A 72 -8.88 -13.89 -10.24
C PRO A 72 -9.75 -14.40 -9.08
N THR A 73 -9.33 -14.11 -7.84
CA THR A 73 -10.14 -14.34 -6.63
C THR A 73 -9.98 -13.19 -5.66
N THR A 74 -10.74 -13.18 -4.56
CA THR A 74 -10.60 -12.16 -3.50
C THR A 74 -9.28 -12.25 -2.71
N THR A 75 -8.52 -13.35 -2.88
CA THR A 75 -7.29 -13.64 -2.10
C THR A 75 -6.09 -14.01 -2.97
N SER A 76 -6.23 -13.93 -4.29
CA SER A 76 -5.16 -14.17 -5.25
C SER A 76 -5.23 -13.14 -6.37
N GLY A 77 -4.08 -12.85 -6.97
CA GLY A 77 -3.99 -11.86 -8.01
C GLY A 77 -2.58 -11.47 -8.36
N THR A 78 -2.48 -10.58 -9.32
CA THR A 78 -1.23 -10.07 -9.86
C THR A 78 -1.27 -8.55 -9.84
N VAL A 79 -0.22 -7.95 -9.29
CA VAL A 79 -0.07 -6.49 -9.28
C VAL A 79 0.91 -6.09 -10.38
N TRP A 80 0.51 -5.10 -11.16
CA TRP A 80 1.32 -4.45 -12.17
C TRP A 80 1.74 -3.07 -11.67
N PHE A 81 3.05 -2.85 -11.54
CA PHE A 81 3.67 -1.57 -11.23
C PHE A 81 4.31 -1.02 -12.50
N GLY A 82 3.54 -0.28 -13.30
CA GLY A 82 3.92 0.01 -14.69
C GLY A 82 4.06 -1.29 -15.49
N VAL A 83 5.29 -1.62 -15.90
CA VAL A 83 5.64 -2.84 -16.65
C VAL A 83 6.02 -4.02 -15.76
N ASP A 84 6.22 -3.79 -14.46
CA ASP A 84 6.69 -4.80 -13.52
C ASP A 84 5.51 -5.60 -12.94
N GLU A 85 5.42 -6.87 -13.33
CA GLU A 85 4.37 -7.81 -12.95
C GLU A 85 4.80 -8.64 -11.74
N VAL A 86 4.04 -8.56 -10.64
CA VAL A 86 4.35 -9.29 -9.41
C VAL A 86 3.10 -9.97 -8.83
N PRO A 87 3.09 -11.30 -8.67
CA PRO A 87 2.02 -12.00 -7.98
C PRO A 87 1.85 -11.51 -6.52
N ILE A 88 0.62 -11.40 -6.05
CA ILE A 88 0.32 -10.98 -4.65
C ILE A 88 1.04 -11.88 -3.63
N LYS A 89 1.20 -13.18 -3.92
CA LYS A 89 1.94 -14.12 -3.06
C LYS A 89 3.39 -13.69 -2.82
N ASP A 90 4.02 -13.03 -3.80
CA ASP A 90 5.41 -12.57 -3.74
C ASP A 90 5.53 -11.18 -3.10
N LEU A 91 4.43 -10.43 -3.02
CA LEU A 91 4.29 -9.18 -2.28
C LEU A 91 3.93 -9.38 -0.80
N ARG A 92 3.53 -10.60 -0.43
CA ARG A 92 3.18 -10.99 0.93
C ARG A 92 3.77 -12.35 1.30
N LYS A 93 5.02 -12.59 0.89
CA LYS A 93 5.68 -13.88 1.07
C LYS A 93 5.90 -14.22 2.54
N ILE A 94 5.52 -15.43 2.93
CA ILE A 94 5.75 -15.99 4.26
C ILE A 94 7.10 -16.74 4.25
N LYS A 95 7.94 -16.59 5.29
CA LYS A 95 9.21 -17.33 5.38
C LYS A 95 8.98 -18.82 5.65
N ASN A 96 8.11 -19.13 6.60
CA ASN A 96 7.76 -20.47 7.06
C ASN A 96 6.40 -20.42 7.80
N GLY A 97 5.80 -21.58 8.10
CA GLY A 97 4.43 -21.66 8.65
C GLY A 97 4.20 -20.92 9.97
N THR A 98 5.25 -20.58 10.72
CA THR A 98 5.15 -19.84 12.00
C THR A 98 5.44 -18.34 11.86
N SER A 99 5.76 -17.87 10.64
CA SER A 99 6.20 -16.49 10.43
C SER A 99 5.05 -15.48 10.55
N GLN A 100 5.22 -14.54 11.49
CA GLN A 100 4.31 -13.41 11.70
C GLN A 100 4.60 -12.19 10.81
N SER A 101 5.41 -12.35 9.75
CA SER A 101 5.77 -11.26 8.85
C SER A 101 5.44 -11.58 7.39
N ARG A 102 5.17 -10.55 6.59
CA ARG A 102 4.91 -10.66 5.15
C ARG A 102 5.97 -9.91 4.36
N ARG A 103 6.68 -10.62 3.50
CA ARG A 103 7.87 -10.12 2.79
C ARG A 103 7.55 -9.74 1.36
N PHE A 104 8.28 -8.77 0.86
CA PHE A 104 8.31 -8.43 -0.56
C PHE A 104 9.71 -7.98 -0.95
N LYS A 105 10.00 -8.06 -2.26
CA LYS A 105 11.26 -7.57 -2.83
C LYS A 105 10.99 -6.46 -3.83
N VAL A 106 11.89 -5.48 -3.88
CA VAL A 106 11.93 -4.44 -4.90
C VAL A 106 13.39 -4.08 -5.16
N SER A 107 13.79 -4.05 -6.43
CA SER A 107 15.15 -3.70 -6.86
C SER A 107 16.26 -4.45 -6.10
N GLY A 108 16.08 -5.76 -5.91
CA GLY A 108 17.03 -6.63 -5.20
C GLY A 108 17.00 -6.54 -3.66
N ASN A 109 16.29 -5.57 -3.08
CA ASN A 109 16.17 -5.40 -1.64
C ASN A 109 14.93 -6.13 -1.09
N GLU A 110 15.04 -6.70 0.11
CA GLU A 110 13.93 -7.37 0.80
C GLU A 110 13.42 -6.53 1.98
N TYR A 111 12.10 -6.47 2.10
CA TYR A 111 11.37 -5.75 3.14
C TYR A 111 10.33 -6.67 3.77
N LYS A 112 9.89 -6.35 4.98
CA LYS A 112 8.89 -7.15 5.70
C LYS A 112 7.92 -6.29 6.49
N TRP A 113 6.63 -6.55 6.31
CA TRP A 113 5.54 -6.03 7.13
C TRP A 113 5.33 -6.92 8.35
N LYS A 114 5.11 -6.31 9.51
CA LYS A 114 4.83 -6.95 10.80
C LYS A 114 3.61 -6.28 11.43
N VAL A 115 2.81 -7.05 12.17
CA VAL A 115 1.77 -6.49 13.04
C VAL A 115 2.43 -5.97 14.32
N ALA A 116 2.05 -4.78 14.76
CA ALA A 116 2.51 -4.21 16.01
C ALA A 116 1.87 -4.91 17.23
N ALA A 117 2.39 -4.61 18.42
CA ALA A 117 1.93 -5.24 19.67
C ALA A 117 0.43 -5.00 19.96
N ASN A 118 -0.15 -3.90 19.47
CA ASN A 118 -1.57 -3.61 19.62
C ASN A 118 -2.49 -4.43 18.70
N GLY A 119 -1.93 -5.29 17.83
CA GLY A 119 -2.70 -6.15 16.93
C GLY A 119 -3.41 -5.42 15.79
N GLN A 120 -3.33 -4.09 15.73
CA GLN A 120 -3.96 -3.28 14.71
C GLN A 120 -2.90 -2.72 13.76
N ASP A 121 -1.95 -1.97 14.28
CA ASP A 121 -0.96 -1.24 13.50
C ASP A 121 0.01 -2.16 12.78
N LEU A 122 0.61 -1.63 11.70
CA LEU A 122 1.60 -2.34 10.92
C LEU A 122 2.88 -1.54 10.86
N PHE A 123 4.02 -2.21 10.81
CA PHE A 123 5.29 -1.57 10.51
C PHE A 123 6.08 -2.37 9.48
N CYS A 124 6.71 -1.64 8.56
CA CYS A 124 7.57 -2.17 7.52
C CYS A 124 9.01 -1.90 7.89
N VAL A 125 9.86 -2.91 7.76
CA VAL A 125 11.30 -2.79 7.98
C VAL A 125 12.09 -3.40 6.82
N ASP A 126 13.33 -2.94 6.64
CA ASP A 126 14.27 -3.52 5.67
C ASP A 126 14.97 -4.77 6.23
N SER A 127 15.89 -5.33 5.45
CA SER A 127 16.69 -6.51 5.83
C SER A 127 17.63 -6.28 7.03
N LYS A 128 17.87 -5.01 7.39
CA LYS A 128 18.66 -4.59 8.57
C LYS A 128 17.75 -4.20 9.74
N ASP A 129 16.46 -4.55 9.66
CA ASP A 129 15.41 -4.22 10.63
C ASP A 129 15.23 -2.70 10.88
N LYS A 130 15.67 -1.84 9.95
CA LYS A 130 15.39 -0.40 10.03
C LYS A 130 13.96 -0.11 9.60
N HIS A 131 13.27 0.76 10.35
CA HIS A 131 11.91 1.22 10.01
C HIS A 131 11.88 1.96 8.68
N VAL A 132 11.04 1.47 7.78
CA VAL A 132 10.80 1.99 6.43
C VAL A 132 9.42 2.64 6.35
N ALA A 133 8.42 2.05 6.99
CA ALA A 133 7.10 2.65 7.08
C ALA A 133 6.37 2.19 8.35
N VAL A 134 5.40 2.98 8.79
CA VAL A 134 4.49 2.65 9.89
C VAL A 134 3.09 3.04 9.46
N TRP A 135 2.15 2.09 9.55
CA TRP A 135 0.73 2.33 9.39
C TRP A 135 0.06 2.31 10.76
N THR A 136 -0.76 3.33 11.04
CA THR A 136 -1.56 3.44 12.26
C THR A 136 -3.05 3.37 11.95
N ALA A 137 -3.75 2.49 12.66
CA ALA A 137 -5.18 2.24 12.46
C ALA A 137 -6.04 3.44 12.86
N GLN A 138 -5.71 4.06 14.00
CA GLN A 138 -6.48 5.16 14.57
C GLN A 138 -6.55 6.36 13.62
N GLU A 139 -5.42 6.72 13.01
CA GLU A 139 -5.30 7.89 12.12
C GLU A 139 -5.50 7.53 10.65
N MET A 140 -5.58 6.24 10.33
CA MET A 140 -5.52 5.73 8.96
C MET A 140 -4.32 6.31 8.20
N SER A 141 -3.19 6.46 8.88
CA SER A 141 -1.98 7.11 8.37
C SER A 141 -0.88 6.09 8.12
N LEU A 142 -0.17 6.28 7.01
CA LEU A 142 1.02 5.55 6.60
C LEU A 142 2.16 6.57 6.51
N LYS A 143 3.05 6.53 7.51
CA LYS A 143 4.29 7.31 7.53
C LYS A 143 5.41 6.50 6.90
N ILE A 144 6.14 7.10 5.96
CA ILE A 144 7.16 6.42 5.16
C ILE A 144 8.45 7.21 5.24
N ALA A 145 9.55 6.52 5.53
CA ALA A 145 10.86 7.15 5.56
C ALA A 145 11.20 7.79 4.19
N PRO A 146 11.78 9.00 4.15
CA PRO A 146 12.03 9.75 2.90
C PRO A 146 12.92 8.98 1.92
N ARG A 147 13.89 8.22 2.44
CA ARG A 147 14.78 7.33 1.65
C ARG A 147 14.05 6.25 0.84
N CYS A 148 12.76 6.05 1.08
CA CYS A 148 11.92 5.08 0.37
C CYS A 148 11.02 5.73 -0.69
N ALA A 149 11.23 7.00 -1.04
CA ALA A 149 10.50 7.70 -2.08
C ALA A 149 10.55 6.99 -3.45
N THR A 150 11.64 6.30 -3.78
CA THR A 150 11.80 5.54 -5.04
C THR A 150 11.01 4.25 -5.10
N ILE A 151 10.50 3.78 -3.96
CA ILE A 151 9.68 2.56 -3.85
C ILE A 151 8.30 2.88 -3.24
N LEU A 152 7.86 4.14 -3.33
CA LEU A 152 6.66 4.64 -2.68
C LEU A 152 5.42 3.82 -3.04
N GLU A 153 5.21 3.54 -4.33
CA GLU A 153 4.12 2.70 -4.82
C GLU A 153 4.16 1.31 -4.21
N ARG A 154 5.35 0.70 -4.12
CA ARG A 154 5.52 -0.63 -3.52
C ARG A 154 5.08 -0.62 -2.06
N ILE A 155 5.45 0.41 -1.30
CA ILE A 155 5.06 0.55 0.11
C ILE A 155 3.55 0.77 0.24
N VAL A 156 2.96 1.69 -0.53
CA VAL A 156 1.51 1.97 -0.48
C VAL A 156 0.69 0.72 -0.84
N ILE A 157 1.03 0.04 -1.93
CA ILE A 157 0.30 -1.15 -2.38
C ILE A 157 0.48 -2.31 -1.41
N THR A 158 1.68 -2.58 -0.92
CA THR A 158 1.89 -3.69 0.03
C THR A 158 1.25 -3.38 1.39
N CYS A 159 1.20 -2.13 1.83
CA CYS A 159 0.42 -1.73 3.01
C CYS A 159 -1.06 -2.06 2.80
N PHE A 160 -1.65 -1.57 1.70
CA PHE A 160 -3.05 -1.86 1.34
C PHE A 160 -3.35 -3.37 1.29
N LEU A 161 -2.53 -4.16 0.60
CA LEU A 161 -2.72 -5.61 0.52
C LEU A 161 -2.68 -6.26 1.91
N ASN A 162 -1.73 -5.86 2.77
CA ASN A 162 -1.67 -6.42 4.12
C ASN A 162 -2.90 -6.06 4.96
N LEU A 163 -3.44 -4.85 4.82
CA LEU A 163 -4.68 -4.45 5.48
C LEU A 163 -5.88 -5.23 4.96
N TRP A 164 -6.03 -5.39 3.63
CA TRP A 164 -7.10 -6.15 3.00
C TRP A 164 -7.14 -7.60 3.51
N PHE A 165 -5.99 -8.28 3.47
CA PHE A 165 -5.92 -9.65 3.92
C PHE A 165 -6.06 -9.80 5.44
N LYS A 166 -5.61 -8.81 6.23
CA LYS A 166 -5.88 -8.78 7.68
C LYS A 166 -7.38 -8.69 7.96
N GLN A 167 -8.13 -7.86 7.23
CA GLN A 167 -9.59 -7.79 7.35
C GLN A 167 -10.27 -9.12 7.04
N LEU A 168 -9.73 -9.89 6.10
CA LEU A 168 -10.21 -11.24 5.76
C LEU A 168 -9.78 -12.34 6.75
N GLY A 169 -9.11 -12.00 7.86
CA GLY A 169 -8.57 -12.97 8.82
C GLY A 169 -7.40 -13.78 8.26
N ARG A 170 -6.72 -13.27 7.24
CA ARG A 170 -5.63 -13.94 6.50
C ARG A 170 -4.34 -13.14 6.60
N TRP A 171 -3.90 -12.84 7.81
CA TRP A 171 -2.55 -12.31 8.00
C TRP A 171 -1.60 -13.24 7.30
#